data_AF-B6QSW7-F1
#
_entry.id   AF-B6QSW7-F1
#
_cell.length_a   1.000
_cell.length_b   1.000
_cell.length_c   1.000
_cell.angle_alpha   90.00
_cell.angle_beta   90.00
_cell.angle_gamma   90.00
#
_symmetry.space_group_name_H-M   'P 1'
#
loop_
_entity.id
_entity.type
_entity.pdbx_description
1 polymer ?
#
loop_
_entity_poly.entity_id
_entity_poly.type
_entity_poly.pdbx_seq_one_letter_code
_entity_poly.pdbx_strand_id
1 'polypeptide(L)'
;MADSDSGRLRGKRSKLSQTETLVTFEYTSSAVQQPHSILFVGGLGDGLATTSYTSDLVRALQPTQWSLFTLTLTSSYQSWGLGHLDRDTDEIAKCLQYISEYKTHKFGHDNGKIILMGHSTGSQCVMHYLYRPNPHTTAPVFDSDLEHVKRRVLDGAIMQAPVSDREAILWVLTEGFGGKTPREMREIYGKLEKIAKEADQQNKETQSPFDTMLPISLTSLIYPANTPLSARRFLSLASPESPQSPREDDLFSSDIGEEQLAKTFGMIKQQGLLKDKLMVLYSGADQSVPEWVDKEKLLLKWKNAADHNGKFQVWDQEHSGIIPGASHALSNDDQAEPRRDLVRRVLGYLQRLEKS
;
A
#
# COMPACT_ATOMS: atom_id res chain seq x y z
N MET A 1 -40.29 -14.22 12.58
CA MET A 1 -39.16 -14.95 11.98
C MET A 1 -38.78 -14.19 10.73
N ALA A 2 -37.71 -13.42 10.81
CA ALA A 2 -37.20 -12.63 9.69
C ALA A 2 -36.07 -13.43 9.03
N ASP A 3 -36.20 -13.65 7.72
CA ASP A 3 -35.23 -14.29 6.86
C ASP A 3 -34.00 -13.38 6.70
N SER A 4 -32.82 -13.91 7.01
CA SER A 4 -31.53 -13.24 6.77
C SER A 4 -30.89 -13.80 5.50
N ASP A 5 -31.06 -13.10 4.38
CA ASP A 5 -30.44 -13.45 3.10
C ASP A 5 -28.95 -13.06 3.10
N SER A 6 -28.08 -14.02 3.39
CA SER A 6 -26.61 -13.85 3.32
C SER A 6 -26.13 -13.99 1.87
N GLY A 7 -26.11 -12.89 1.12
CA GLY A 7 -25.63 -12.85 -0.26
C GLY A 7 -24.14 -13.26 -0.37
N ARG A 8 -23.87 -14.42 -0.98
CA ARG A 8 -22.50 -14.86 -1.33
C ARG A 8 -21.94 -14.00 -2.48
N LEU A 9 -20.81 -13.34 -2.24
CA LEU A 9 -19.99 -12.73 -3.28
C LEU A 9 -19.52 -13.81 -4.28
N ARG A 10 -19.85 -13.65 -5.57
CA ARG A 10 -19.33 -14.50 -6.65
C ARG A 10 -18.12 -13.81 -7.28
N GLY A 11 -17.04 -14.55 -7.54
CA GLY A 11 -15.95 -14.05 -8.38
C GLY A 11 -15.21 -15.19 -9.07
N LYS A 12 -14.46 -14.86 -10.12
CA LYS A 12 -13.76 -15.82 -10.98
C LYS A 12 -12.26 -15.79 -10.68
N ARG A 13 -11.66 -16.98 -10.57
CA ARG A 13 -10.20 -17.14 -10.50
C ARG A 13 -9.65 -17.24 -11.91
N SER A 14 -8.56 -16.53 -12.19
CA SER A 14 -7.84 -16.66 -13.45
C SER A 14 -6.33 -16.71 -13.17
N LYS A 15 -5.62 -17.59 -13.89
CA LYS A 15 -4.17 -17.77 -13.76
C LYS A 15 -3.45 -16.70 -14.59
N LEU A 16 -2.44 -16.04 -14.03
CA LEU A 16 -1.51 -15.20 -14.80
C LEU A 16 -0.60 -16.12 -15.63
N SER A 17 -0.53 -15.93 -16.94
CA SER A 17 0.30 -16.76 -17.83
C SER A 17 1.81 -16.54 -17.68
N GLN A 18 2.25 -15.51 -16.95
CA GLN A 18 3.67 -15.17 -16.75
C GLN A 18 4.20 -15.44 -15.33
N THR A 19 3.35 -15.91 -14.41
CA THR A 19 3.75 -16.37 -13.08
C THR A 19 2.83 -17.52 -12.70
N GLU A 20 3.29 -18.77 -12.77
CA GLU A 20 2.44 -19.94 -12.48
C GLU A 20 1.90 -19.97 -11.03
N THR A 21 2.41 -19.11 -10.15
CA THR A 21 2.20 -19.13 -8.69
C THR A 21 1.35 -17.97 -8.13
N LEU A 22 1.30 -16.80 -8.79
CA LEU A 22 0.56 -15.64 -8.30
C LEU A 22 -0.85 -15.57 -8.90
N VAL A 23 -1.82 -15.13 -8.09
CA VAL A 23 -3.23 -15.07 -8.50
C VAL A 23 -3.82 -13.67 -8.32
N THR A 24 -4.73 -13.32 -9.23
CA THR A 24 -5.61 -12.16 -9.08
C THR A 24 -7.07 -12.62 -9.10
N PHE A 25 -7.92 -11.92 -8.36
CA PHE A 25 -9.34 -12.23 -8.22
C PHE A 25 -10.18 -11.01 -8.61
N GLU A 26 -11.02 -11.19 -9.64
CA GLU A 26 -11.96 -10.16 -10.12
C GLU A 26 -13.29 -10.27 -9.37
N TYR A 27 -13.70 -9.17 -8.72
CA TYR A 27 -15.05 -8.99 -8.21
C TYR A 27 -15.90 -8.34 -9.29
N THR A 28 -16.84 -9.10 -9.84
CA THR A 28 -17.69 -8.65 -10.93
C THR A 28 -19.07 -9.29 -10.84
N SER A 29 -20.09 -8.55 -11.30
CA SER A 29 -21.42 -9.09 -11.56
C SER A 29 -21.62 -9.15 -13.07
N SER A 30 -22.36 -10.13 -13.58
CA SER A 30 -22.58 -10.30 -15.02
C SER A 30 -23.56 -9.29 -15.64
N ALA A 31 -23.99 -8.26 -14.88
CA ALA A 31 -25.04 -7.35 -15.31
C ALA A 31 -24.55 -6.21 -16.23
N VAL A 32 -23.31 -5.74 -16.03
CA VAL A 32 -22.73 -4.60 -16.76
C VAL A 32 -21.35 -4.98 -17.29
N GLN A 33 -21.02 -4.52 -18.50
CA GLN A 33 -19.66 -4.66 -19.02
C GLN A 33 -18.72 -3.76 -18.23
N GLN A 34 -17.65 -4.33 -17.69
CA GLN A 34 -16.68 -3.64 -16.85
C GLN A 34 -15.30 -3.61 -17.53
N PRO A 35 -15.06 -2.78 -18.56
CA PRO A 35 -13.77 -2.68 -19.23
C PRO A 35 -12.67 -2.05 -18.35
N HIS A 36 -13.04 -1.28 -17.32
CA HIS A 36 -12.09 -0.58 -16.46
C HIS A 36 -11.77 -1.39 -15.20
N SER A 37 -10.56 -1.21 -14.66
CA SER A 37 -10.04 -2.04 -13.57
C SER A 37 -9.42 -1.20 -12.46
N ILE A 38 -9.73 -1.58 -11.22
CA ILE A 38 -9.02 -1.12 -10.02
C ILE A 38 -8.26 -2.31 -9.48
N LEU A 39 -6.93 -2.28 -9.50
CA LEU A 39 -6.12 -3.26 -8.80
C LEU A 39 -5.90 -2.79 -7.37
N PHE A 40 -6.48 -3.50 -6.41
CA PHE A 40 -6.34 -3.26 -5.00
C PHE A 40 -5.19 -4.07 -4.40
N VAL A 41 -4.29 -3.38 -3.72
CA VAL A 41 -3.16 -3.94 -2.96
C VAL A 41 -3.43 -3.69 -1.48
N GLY A 42 -3.66 -4.77 -0.72
CA GLY A 42 -3.89 -4.72 0.72
C GLY A 42 -2.64 -4.35 1.52
N GLY A 43 -2.82 -4.21 2.82
CA GLY A 43 -1.73 -4.04 3.78
C GLY A 43 -0.97 -5.34 4.05
N LEU A 44 0.00 -5.26 4.95
CA LEU A 44 0.76 -6.40 5.42
C LEU A 44 -0.17 -7.46 6.05
N GLY A 45 0.00 -8.72 5.62
CA GLY A 45 -0.80 -9.84 6.13
C GLY A 45 -2.19 -9.93 5.51
N ASP A 46 -2.53 -8.96 4.65
CA ASP A 46 -3.76 -8.98 3.89
C ASP A 46 -3.69 -10.04 2.78
N GLY A 47 -4.72 -10.88 2.70
CA GLY A 47 -4.94 -11.83 1.61
C GLY A 47 -5.91 -11.30 0.55
N LEU A 48 -6.77 -12.17 0.05
CA LEU A 48 -7.88 -11.77 -0.82
C LEU A 48 -9.05 -11.25 0.04
N ALA A 49 -9.54 -10.03 -0.23
CA ALA A 49 -10.74 -9.40 0.37
C ALA A 49 -10.61 -8.81 1.79
N THR A 50 -9.61 -7.98 2.05
CA THR A 50 -9.08 -7.89 3.43
C THR A 50 -9.63 -6.80 4.35
N THR A 51 -10.45 -5.89 3.86
CA THR A 51 -11.09 -4.88 4.71
C THR A 51 -12.59 -4.77 4.43
N SER A 52 -13.36 -4.40 5.46
CA SER A 52 -14.83 -4.32 5.37
C SER A 52 -15.32 -3.37 4.25
N TYR A 53 -14.59 -2.28 3.98
CA TYR A 53 -14.95 -1.34 2.92
C TYR A 53 -14.72 -1.89 1.50
N THR A 54 -13.89 -2.91 1.31
CA THR A 54 -13.74 -3.53 -0.03
C THR A 54 -15.04 -4.17 -0.49
N SER A 55 -15.82 -4.77 0.43
CA SER A 55 -17.16 -5.29 0.11
C SER A 55 -18.13 -4.16 -0.27
N ASP A 56 -18.11 -3.06 0.47
CA ASP A 56 -18.94 -1.87 0.18
C ASP A 56 -18.58 -1.27 -1.18
N LEU A 57 -17.29 -1.17 -1.48
CA LEU A 57 -16.78 -0.69 -2.76
C LEU A 57 -17.18 -1.64 -3.90
N VAL A 58 -16.98 -2.96 -3.75
CA VAL A 58 -17.41 -3.96 -4.75
C VAL A 58 -18.90 -3.82 -5.05
N ARG A 59 -19.75 -3.69 -4.03
CA ARG A 59 -21.20 -3.48 -4.21
C ARG A 59 -21.49 -2.19 -4.95
N ALA A 60 -20.80 -1.10 -4.60
CA ALA A 60 -20.96 0.19 -5.24
C ALA A 60 -20.47 0.25 -6.69
N LEU A 61 -19.53 -0.63 -7.07
CA LEU A 61 -19.01 -0.76 -8.44
C LEU A 61 -19.88 -1.66 -9.34
N GLN A 62 -20.82 -2.44 -8.80
CA GLN A 62 -21.67 -3.32 -9.62
C GLN A 62 -22.41 -2.62 -10.78
N PRO A 63 -22.98 -1.41 -10.61
CA PRO A 63 -23.65 -0.72 -11.71
C PRO A 63 -22.70 0.07 -12.63
N THR A 64 -21.38 0.06 -12.39
CA THR A 64 -20.41 0.88 -13.13
C THR A 64 -19.62 0.06 -14.15
N GLN A 65 -18.78 0.73 -14.95
CA GLN A 65 -17.85 0.11 -15.89
C GLN A 65 -16.53 -0.36 -15.25
N TRP A 66 -16.43 -0.30 -13.93
CA TRP A 66 -15.23 -0.65 -13.17
C TRP A 66 -15.41 -1.97 -12.41
N SER A 67 -14.42 -2.85 -12.47
CA SER A 67 -14.33 -4.00 -11.57
C SER A 67 -13.14 -3.88 -10.63
N LEU A 68 -13.28 -4.35 -9.40
CA LEU A 68 -12.18 -4.46 -8.45
C LEU A 68 -11.44 -5.78 -8.65
N PHE A 69 -10.11 -5.71 -8.64
CA PHE A 69 -9.22 -6.86 -8.57
C PHE A 69 -8.45 -6.83 -7.25
N THR A 70 -8.23 -7.98 -6.64
CA THR A 70 -7.25 -8.15 -5.56
C THR A 70 -6.21 -9.17 -6.00
N LEU A 71 -4.97 -9.06 -5.55
CA LEU A 71 -3.90 -9.98 -5.91
C LEU A 71 -3.20 -10.58 -4.69
N THR A 72 -2.52 -11.70 -4.91
CA THR A 72 -1.48 -12.18 -4.01
C THR A 72 -0.10 -11.86 -4.60
N LEU A 73 0.83 -11.49 -3.74
CA LEU A 73 2.23 -11.23 -4.06
C LEU A 73 3.11 -12.34 -3.46
N THR A 74 4.35 -12.45 -3.90
CA THR A 74 5.34 -13.32 -3.24
C THR A 74 5.48 -12.93 -1.77
N SER A 75 5.44 -11.63 -1.48
CA SER A 75 5.43 -11.10 -0.10
C SER A 75 4.16 -11.47 0.69
N SER A 76 3.07 -11.89 0.04
CA SER A 76 1.92 -12.48 0.73
C SER A 76 2.20 -13.91 1.21
N TYR A 77 2.99 -14.71 0.48
CA TYR A 77 3.25 -16.12 0.79
C TYR A 77 4.51 -16.36 1.61
N GLN A 78 5.60 -15.68 1.27
CA GLN A 78 6.90 -15.82 1.96
C GLN A 78 6.95 -15.04 3.27
N SER A 79 5.80 -14.60 3.78
CA SER A 79 5.66 -13.60 4.84
C SER A 79 6.25 -12.26 4.43
N TRP A 80 5.44 -11.21 4.50
CA TRP A 80 5.80 -9.83 4.18
C TRP A 80 7.11 -9.35 4.83
N GLY A 81 7.44 -9.90 6.00
CA GLY A 81 8.71 -9.65 6.67
C GLY A 81 9.98 -10.00 5.89
N LEU A 82 9.86 -10.76 4.79
CA LEU A 82 10.94 -11.09 3.86
C LEU A 82 10.80 -10.35 2.51
N GLY A 83 9.64 -9.71 2.28
CA GLY A 83 9.33 -8.94 1.08
C GLY A 83 10.17 -7.67 0.91
N HIS A 84 10.14 -7.11 -0.29
CA HIS A 84 10.63 -5.75 -0.55
C HIS A 84 9.89 -5.11 -1.72
N LEU A 85 9.89 -3.78 -1.75
CA LEU A 85 9.00 -3.03 -2.61
C LEU A 85 9.32 -3.17 -4.10
N ASP A 86 10.60 -3.26 -4.50
CA ASP A 86 10.95 -3.43 -5.92
C ASP A 86 10.27 -4.69 -6.51
N ARG A 87 10.40 -5.86 -5.86
CA ARG A 87 9.76 -7.11 -6.30
C ARG A 87 8.24 -7.00 -6.31
N ASP A 88 7.66 -6.46 -5.24
CA ASP A 88 6.21 -6.28 -5.13
C ASP A 88 5.69 -5.42 -6.30
N THR A 89 6.41 -4.38 -6.68
CA THR A 89 6.02 -3.52 -7.80
C THR A 89 6.25 -4.13 -9.18
N ASP A 90 7.24 -5.01 -9.35
CA ASP A 90 7.41 -5.82 -10.55
C ASP A 90 6.26 -6.83 -10.71
N GLU A 91 5.85 -7.50 -9.63
CA GLU A 91 4.71 -8.41 -9.63
C GLU A 91 3.39 -7.69 -9.88
N ILE A 92 3.19 -6.52 -9.27
CA ILE A 92 2.05 -5.63 -9.58
C ILE A 92 2.07 -5.25 -11.06
N ALA A 93 3.22 -4.91 -11.64
CA ALA A 93 3.32 -4.56 -13.06
C ALA A 93 2.93 -5.74 -13.98
N LYS A 94 3.41 -6.96 -13.68
CA LYS A 94 3.00 -8.19 -14.38
C LYS A 94 1.49 -8.42 -14.26
N CYS A 95 0.91 -8.21 -13.07
CA CYS A 95 -0.54 -8.33 -12.85
C CYS A 95 -1.36 -7.28 -13.62
N LEU A 96 -0.91 -6.03 -13.65
CA LEU A 96 -1.59 -4.96 -14.39
C LEU A 96 -1.56 -5.22 -15.90
N GLN A 97 -0.44 -5.73 -16.42
CA GLN A 97 -0.33 -6.15 -17.83
C GLN A 97 -1.34 -7.27 -18.14
N TYR A 98 -1.38 -8.30 -17.30
CA TYR A 98 -2.34 -9.39 -17.42
C TYR A 98 -3.79 -8.91 -17.39
N ILE A 99 -4.15 -8.02 -16.45
CA ILE A 99 -5.51 -7.46 -16.34
C ILE A 99 -5.87 -6.69 -17.62
N SER A 100 -4.93 -5.91 -18.15
CA SER A 100 -5.14 -5.17 -19.41
C SER A 100 -5.47 -6.13 -20.56
N GLU A 101 -4.63 -7.15 -20.78
CA GLU A 101 -4.84 -8.16 -21.84
C GLU A 101 -6.14 -8.94 -21.64
N TYR A 102 -6.45 -9.33 -20.40
CA TYR A 102 -7.68 -10.00 -20.03
C TYR A 102 -8.92 -9.18 -20.38
N LYS A 103 -8.93 -7.88 -20.03
CA LYS A 103 -10.04 -6.97 -20.32
C LYS A 103 -10.19 -6.74 -21.83
N THR A 104 -9.09 -6.52 -22.54
CA THR A 104 -9.09 -6.35 -24.00
C THR A 104 -9.64 -7.59 -24.70
N HIS A 105 -9.23 -8.80 -24.30
CA HIS A 105 -9.77 -10.04 -24.86
C HIS A 105 -11.25 -10.27 -24.52
N LYS A 106 -11.68 -9.93 -23.30
CA LYS A 106 -13.04 -10.16 -22.81
C LYS A 106 -14.07 -9.20 -23.42
N PHE A 107 -13.70 -7.94 -23.66
CA PHE A 107 -14.63 -6.88 -24.09
C PHE A 107 -14.34 -6.30 -25.47
N GLY A 108 -13.22 -6.67 -26.11
CA GLY A 108 -12.89 -6.25 -27.48
C GLY A 108 -12.47 -4.78 -27.61
N HIS A 109 -12.10 -4.12 -26.51
CA HIS A 109 -11.68 -2.72 -26.49
C HIS A 109 -10.37 -2.56 -25.72
N ASP A 110 -9.41 -1.83 -26.31
CA ASP A 110 -8.10 -1.55 -25.70
C ASP A 110 -8.06 -0.20 -24.93
N ASN A 111 -9.23 0.36 -24.63
CA ASN A 111 -9.37 1.64 -23.92
C ASN A 111 -9.70 1.46 -22.42
N GLY A 112 -9.47 0.27 -21.88
CA GLY A 112 -9.70 -0.03 -20.46
C GLY A 112 -8.78 0.80 -19.57
N LYS A 113 -9.37 1.70 -18.76
CA LYS A 113 -8.64 2.46 -17.75
C LYS A 113 -8.22 1.55 -16.60
N ILE A 114 -7.02 1.79 -16.05
CA ILE A 114 -6.47 1.02 -14.94
C ILE A 114 -5.97 1.94 -13.83
N ILE A 115 -6.45 1.66 -12.61
CA ILE A 115 -6.05 2.34 -11.38
C ILE A 115 -5.37 1.36 -10.45
N LEU A 116 -4.33 1.82 -9.75
CA LEU A 116 -3.73 1.10 -8.63
C LEU A 116 -4.20 1.74 -7.31
N MET A 117 -4.78 0.94 -6.42
CA MET A 117 -5.26 1.38 -5.11
C MET A 117 -4.53 0.61 -4.01
N GLY A 118 -3.82 1.33 -3.14
CA GLY A 118 -3.14 0.78 -1.98
C GLY A 118 -3.92 1.05 -0.69
N HIS A 119 -3.98 0.05 0.19
CA HIS A 119 -4.48 0.17 1.56
C HIS A 119 -3.34 0.01 2.54
N SER A 120 -3.26 0.86 3.57
CA SER A 120 -2.24 0.74 4.62
C SER A 120 -0.85 0.65 4.00
N THR A 121 -0.04 -0.36 4.34
CA THR A 121 1.28 -0.61 3.75
C THR A 121 1.23 -0.91 2.24
N GLY A 122 0.10 -1.34 1.67
CA GLY A 122 -0.08 -1.41 0.21
C GLY A 122 0.05 -0.05 -0.48
N SER A 123 -0.12 1.05 0.27
CA SER A 123 0.19 2.40 -0.22
C SER A 123 1.70 2.59 -0.47
N GLN A 124 2.57 1.88 0.24
CA GLN A 124 4.01 1.87 -0.04
C GLN A 124 4.25 1.33 -1.44
N CYS A 125 3.55 0.26 -1.86
CA CYS A 125 3.64 -0.28 -3.21
C CYS A 125 3.14 0.72 -4.25
N VAL A 126 2.02 1.42 -4.03
CA VAL A 126 1.53 2.48 -4.93
C VAL A 126 2.58 3.55 -5.12
N MET A 127 3.10 4.05 -4.01
CA MET A 127 4.08 5.13 -4.03
C MET A 127 5.35 4.67 -4.76
N HIS A 128 5.90 3.53 -4.37
CA HIS A 128 7.09 2.93 -4.95
C HIS A 128 6.96 2.66 -6.45
N TYR A 129 5.79 2.20 -6.90
CA TYR A 129 5.48 1.99 -8.32
C TYR A 129 5.64 3.30 -9.10
N LEU A 130 5.20 4.42 -8.52
CA LEU A 130 5.12 5.73 -9.16
C LEU A 130 6.41 6.55 -9.12
N TYR A 131 7.22 6.45 -8.07
CA TYR A 131 8.37 7.37 -7.87
C TYR A 131 9.73 6.79 -8.27
N ARG A 132 9.88 5.46 -8.32
CA ARG A 132 11.15 4.79 -8.63
C ARG A 132 11.46 4.78 -10.13
N PRO A 133 12.73 4.59 -10.54
CA PRO A 133 13.10 4.38 -11.94
C PRO A 133 12.29 3.27 -12.60
N ASN A 134 12.08 3.36 -13.92
CA ASN A 134 11.35 2.35 -14.70
C ASN A 134 12.17 1.89 -15.93
N PRO A 135 12.66 0.63 -15.96
CA PRO A 135 12.53 -0.39 -14.92
C PRO A 135 13.31 -0.02 -13.64
N HIS A 136 13.08 -0.76 -12.56
CA HIS A 136 13.94 -0.67 -11.37
C HIS A 136 15.40 -0.98 -11.74
N THR A 137 16.34 -0.44 -10.96
CA THR A 137 17.78 -0.54 -11.24
C THR A 137 18.56 -1.22 -10.12
N THR A 138 17.88 -1.70 -9.10
CA THR A 138 18.48 -2.39 -7.97
C THR A 138 18.80 -3.83 -8.36
N ALA A 139 19.69 -4.49 -7.61
CA ALA A 139 19.99 -5.90 -7.80
C ALA A 139 20.38 -6.48 -6.43
N PRO A 140 19.40 -6.66 -5.53
CA PRO A 140 19.68 -7.12 -4.18
C PRO A 140 20.25 -8.54 -4.19
N VAL A 141 21.35 -8.77 -3.47
CA VAL A 141 22.01 -10.08 -3.38
C VAL A 141 21.09 -11.16 -2.77
N PHE A 142 20.18 -10.75 -1.88
CA PHE A 142 19.20 -11.65 -1.25
C PHE A 142 18.03 -12.05 -2.15
N ASP A 143 17.93 -11.49 -3.35
CA ASP A 143 16.92 -11.84 -4.35
C ASP A 143 17.56 -11.89 -5.74
N SER A 144 18.43 -12.89 -5.93
CA SER A 144 19.18 -13.09 -7.17
C SER A 144 18.32 -13.39 -8.39
N ASP A 145 17.10 -13.89 -8.16
CA ASP A 145 16.16 -14.28 -9.20
C ASP A 145 15.22 -13.11 -9.58
N LEU A 146 15.42 -11.93 -8.98
CA LEU A 146 14.63 -10.73 -9.25
C LEU A 146 14.80 -10.30 -10.71
N GLU A 147 13.68 -10.32 -11.43
CA GLU A 147 13.59 -9.82 -12.80
C GLU A 147 12.77 -8.53 -12.82
N HIS A 148 13.44 -7.42 -13.09
CA HIS A 148 12.79 -6.13 -13.25
C HIS A 148 12.03 -6.03 -14.56
N VAL A 149 10.78 -5.57 -14.48
CA VAL A 149 9.93 -5.36 -15.65
C VAL A 149 9.63 -3.89 -15.85
N LYS A 150 9.31 -3.54 -17.10
CA LYS A 150 8.80 -2.20 -17.40
C LYS A 150 7.40 -2.05 -16.82
N ARG A 151 7.25 -1.12 -15.89
CA ARG A 151 5.97 -0.73 -15.32
C ARG A 151 5.17 0.08 -16.34
N ARG A 152 3.87 -0.21 -16.45
CA ARG A 152 2.95 0.51 -17.34
C ARG A 152 2.44 1.78 -16.70
N VAL A 153 2.05 2.74 -17.52
CA VAL A 153 1.44 4.00 -17.06
C VAL A 153 0.03 3.70 -16.51
N LEU A 154 -0.28 4.26 -15.34
CA LEU A 154 -1.59 4.16 -14.69
C LEU A 154 -2.48 5.34 -15.11
N ASP A 155 -3.77 5.07 -15.29
CA ASP A 155 -4.77 6.13 -15.50
C ASP A 155 -5.08 6.87 -14.21
N GLY A 156 -4.84 6.27 -13.05
CA GLY A 156 -5.01 6.90 -11.74
C GLY A 156 -4.36 6.11 -10.62
N ALA A 157 -4.18 6.73 -9.46
CA ALA A 157 -3.67 6.07 -8.26
C ALA A 157 -4.42 6.52 -7.01
N ILE A 158 -4.62 5.60 -6.07
CA ILE A 158 -5.31 5.85 -4.80
C ILE A 158 -4.47 5.27 -3.65
N MET A 159 -4.27 6.04 -2.59
CA MET A 159 -3.70 5.55 -1.33
C MET A 159 -4.71 5.78 -0.20
N GLN A 160 -5.12 4.72 0.48
CA GLN A 160 -6.01 4.80 1.64
C GLN A 160 -5.27 4.39 2.91
N ALA A 161 -5.35 5.25 3.92
CA ALA A 161 -4.58 5.19 5.17
C ALA A 161 -3.07 4.93 4.94
N PRO A 162 -2.36 5.72 4.11
CA PRO A 162 -0.91 5.67 4.06
C PRO A 162 -0.33 6.17 5.38
N VAL A 163 0.09 5.26 6.25
CA VAL A 163 0.64 5.56 7.58
C VAL A 163 2.11 5.16 7.66
N SER A 164 2.85 5.80 8.55
CA SER A 164 4.23 5.44 8.84
C SER A 164 4.30 4.29 9.84
N ASP A 165 4.86 3.16 9.42
CA ASP A 165 5.20 2.07 10.34
C ASP A 165 6.19 2.55 11.41
N ARG A 166 7.16 3.39 11.05
CA ARG A 166 8.11 4.00 11.99
C ARG A 166 7.40 4.79 13.07
N GLU A 167 6.48 5.69 12.70
CA GLU A 167 5.78 6.50 13.70
C GLU A 167 4.81 5.67 14.54
N ALA A 168 4.16 4.64 13.95
CA ALA A 168 3.37 3.68 14.71
C ALA A 168 4.23 2.93 15.76
N ILE A 169 5.45 2.53 15.38
CA ILE A 169 6.43 1.95 16.31
C ILE A 169 6.79 2.97 17.39
N LEU A 170 7.13 4.22 17.03
CA LEU A 170 7.46 5.27 18.01
C LEU A 170 6.33 5.53 19.01
N TRP A 171 5.07 5.44 18.55
CA TRP A 171 3.91 5.57 19.42
C TRP A 171 3.84 4.43 20.43
N VAL A 172 4.04 3.18 19.99
CA VAL A 172 4.16 2.01 20.87
C VAL A 172 5.31 2.15 21.89
N LEU A 173 6.44 2.75 21.49
CA LEU A 173 7.57 3.02 22.39
C LEU A 173 7.30 4.15 23.40
N THR A 174 6.30 4.99 23.13
CA THR A 174 5.93 6.14 23.96
C THR A 174 4.84 5.78 24.94
N GLU A 175 3.80 5.10 24.48
CA GLU A 175 2.61 4.74 25.28
C GLU A 175 2.74 3.37 25.97
N GLY A 176 3.59 2.49 25.44
CA GLY A 176 3.58 1.08 25.80
C GLY A 176 2.51 0.32 25.01
N PHE A 177 2.59 -1.02 25.03
CA PHE A 177 1.67 -1.87 24.29
C PHE A 177 1.60 -3.28 24.90
N GLY A 178 0.47 -3.97 24.75
CA GLY A 178 0.34 -5.37 25.16
C GLY A 178 0.65 -5.64 26.64
N GLY A 179 0.31 -4.69 27.53
CA GLY A 179 0.59 -4.79 28.96
C GLY A 179 2.04 -4.47 29.36
N LYS A 180 2.87 -3.98 28.43
CA LYS A 180 4.25 -3.55 28.71
C LYS A 180 4.34 -2.04 28.82
N THR A 181 5.18 -1.58 29.74
CA THR A 181 5.48 -0.17 29.94
C THR A 181 6.33 0.39 28.80
N PRO A 182 6.34 1.73 28.58
CA PRO A 182 7.21 2.37 27.59
C PRO A 182 8.70 2.01 27.77
N ARG A 183 9.17 1.87 29.01
CA ARG A 183 10.54 1.47 29.30
C ARG A 183 10.85 0.07 28.77
N GLU A 184 10.01 -0.91 29.08
CA GLU A 184 10.19 -2.28 28.60
C GLU A 184 10.13 -2.35 27.07
N MET A 185 9.23 -1.56 26.45
CA MET A 185 9.13 -1.48 25.00
C MET A 185 10.41 -0.94 24.35
N ARG A 186 11.03 0.09 24.92
CA ARG A 186 12.33 0.62 24.45
C ARG A 186 13.46 -0.39 24.62
N GLU A 187 13.49 -1.13 25.72
CA GLU A 187 14.49 -2.19 25.93
C GLU A 187 14.35 -3.32 24.90
N ILE A 188 13.11 -3.68 24.53
CA ILE A 188 12.83 -4.69 23.48
C ILE A 188 13.25 -4.15 22.11
N TYR A 189 12.86 -2.92 21.78
CA TYR A 189 13.23 -2.29 20.52
C TYR A 189 14.74 -2.18 20.37
N GLY A 190 15.46 -1.72 21.40
CA GLY A 190 16.91 -1.62 21.36
C GLY A 190 17.61 -2.97 21.13
N LYS A 191 17.04 -4.07 21.67
CA LYS A 191 17.54 -5.43 21.37
C LYS A 191 17.31 -5.81 19.90
N LEU A 192 16.11 -5.58 19.38
CA LEU A 192 15.80 -5.88 17.97
C LEU A 192 16.65 -5.04 17.02
N GLU A 193 16.76 -3.74 17.27
CA GLU A 193 17.56 -2.82 16.48
C GLU A 193 19.04 -3.22 16.46
N LYS A 194 19.59 -3.60 17.62
CA LYS A 194 20.97 -4.08 17.71
C LYS A 194 21.17 -5.35 16.86
N ILE A 195 20.35 -6.37 17.05
CA ILE A 195 20.43 -7.64 16.28
C ILE A 195 20.32 -7.34 14.78
N ALA A 196 19.37 -6.47 14.40
CA ALA A 196 19.11 -6.17 13.02
C ALA A 196 20.27 -5.40 12.37
N LYS A 197 20.86 -4.42 13.07
CA LYS A 197 22.04 -3.66 12.58
C LYS A 197 23.27 -4.55 12.44
N GLU A 198 23.51 -5.45 13.40
CA GLU A 198 24.61 -6.42 13.32
C GLU A 198 24.44 -7.36 12.11
N ALA A 199 23.22 -7.86 11.88
CA ALA A 199 22.91 -8.69 10.71
C ALA A 199 23.03 -7.93 9.38
N ASP A 200 22.55 -6.69 9.31
CA ASP A 200 22.67 -5.84 8.11
C ASP A 200 24.14 -5.55 7.75
N GLN A 201 24.97 -5.26 8.77
CA GLN A 201 26.40 -5.06 8.59
C GLN A 201 27.09 -6.35 8.11
N GLN A 202 26.82 -7.48 8.77
CA GLN A 202 27.38 -8.77 8.38
C GLN A 202 26.99 -9.14 6.94
N ASN A 203 25.71 -8.98 6.58
CA ASN A 203 25.21 -9.27 5.24
C ASN A 203 25.90 -8.40 4.16
N LYS A 204 26.19 -7.13 4.45
CA LYS A 204 26.95 -6.25 3.56
C LYS A 204 28.40 -6.68 3.39
N GLU A 205 29.06 -7.11 4.46
CA GLU A 205 30.45 -7.57 4.44
C GLU A 205 30.61 -8.92 3.72
N THR A 206 29.70 -9.85 3.96
CA THR A 206 29.79 -11.21 3.40
C THR A 206 29.03 -11.39 2.09
N GLN A 207 28.30 -10.37 1.64
CA GLN A 207 27.34 -10.46 0.52
C GLN A 207 26.40 -11.68 0.68
N SER A 208 25.85 -11.85 1.90
CA SER A 208 24.97 -12.98 2.20
C SER A 208 23.68 -12.88 1.37
N PRO A 209 23.24 -13.96 0.70
CA PRO A 209 21.92 -14.01 0.06
C PRO A 209 20.79 -14.29 1.05
N PHE A 210 21.11 -14.53 2.33
CA PHE A 210 20.13 -14.91 3.35
C PHE A 210 19.80 -13.77 4.31
N ASP A 211 18.54 -13.71 4.70
CA ASP A 211 18.06 -12.82 5.74
C ASP A 211 18.17 -13.45 7.14
N THR A 212 18.51 -12.62 8.13
CA THR A 212 18.41 -13.01 9.54
C THR A 212 16.98 -12.78 10.03
N MET A 213 16.32 -13.83 10.50
CA MET A 213 14.98 -13.72 11.10
C MET A 213 15.07 -13.20 12.53
N LEU A 214 14.30 -12.16 12.83
CA LEU A 214 14.21 -11.63 14.19
C LEU A 214 13.31 -12.53 15.06
N PRO A 215 13.57 -12.60 16.38
CA PRO A 215 12.74 -13.39 17.29
C PRO A 215 11.29 -12.90 17.28
N ILE A 216 10.36 -13.76 16.84
CA ILE A 216 8.93 -13.42 16.71
C ILE A 216 8.29 -12.98 18.03
N SER A 217 8.79 -13.51 19.16
CA SER A 217 8.37 -13.13 20.51
C SER A 217 8.67 -11.67 20.86
N LEU A 218 9.64 -11.05 20.17
CA LEU A 218 9.99 -9.65 20.33
C LEU A 218 9.29 -8.79 19.27
N THR A 219 9.24 -9.22 18.00
CA THR A 219 8.61 -8.43 16.93
C THR A 219 7.10 -8.28 17.13
N SER A 220 6.42 -9.30 17.67
CA SER A 220 4.98 -9.28 17.96
C SER A 220 4.56 -8.25 19.02
N LEU A 221 5.52 -7.63 19.71
CA LEU A 221 5.26 -6.59 20.70
C LEU A 221 5.39 -5.18 20.12
N ILE A 222 6.09 -5.04 18.99
CA ILE A 222 6.37 -3.75 18.32
C ILE A 222 5.53 -3.60 17.05
N TYR A 223 5.08 -4.71 16.48
CA TYR A 223 4.35 -4.79 15.23
C TYR A 223 3.21 -5.80 15.36
N PRO A 224 2.23 -5.87 14.42
CA PRO A 224 1.10 -6.78 14.53
C PRO A 224 1.49 -8.19 14.94
N ALA A 225 0.67 -8.79 15.81
CA ALA A 225 1.00 -10.03 16.47
C ALA A 225 1.28 -11.16 15.47
N ASN A 226 2.35 -11.93 15.75
CA ASN A 226 2.82 -13.04 14.91
C ASN A 226 3.24 -12.66 13.48
N THR A 227 3.56 -11.39 13.21
CA THR A 227 4.25 -11.04 11.97
C THR A 227 5.75 -11.37 12.10
N PRO A 228 6.27 -12.35 11.33
CA PRO A 228 7.71 -12.57 11.24
C PRO A 228 8.35 -11.41 10.49
N LEU A 229 9.51 -10.93 10.94
CA LEU A 229 10.28 -9.87 10.28
C LEU A 229 11.74 -10.30 10.14
N SER A 230 12.31 -10.12 8.96
CA SER A 230 13.77 -10.16 8.82
C SER A 230 14.40 -8.91 9.42
N ALA A 231 15.69 -9.00 9.74
CA ALA A 231 16.52 -7.87 10.15
C ALA A 231 16.44 -6.72 9.14
N ARG A 232 16.56 -7.03 7.85
CA ARG A 232 16.49 -6.06 6.75
C ARG A 232 15.16 -5.33 6.72
N ARG A 233 14.04 -6.08 6.74
CA ARG A 233 12.70 -5.47 6.68
C ARG A 233 12.40 -4.67 7.94
N PHE A 234 12.78 -5.17 9.12
CA PHE A 234 12.63 -4.42 10.37
C PHE A 234 13.35 -3.07 10.31
N LEU A 235 14.61 -3.03 9.84
CA LEU A 235 15.33 -1.76 9.72
C LEU A 235 14.66 -0.83 8.72
N SER A 236 14.12 -1.36 7.61
CA SER A 236 13.40 -0.56 6.63
C SER A 236 12.13 0.08 7.21
N LEU A 237 11.32 -0.70 7.92
CA LEU A 237 10.10 -0.23 8.58
C LEU A 237 10.37 0.72 9.75
N ALA A 238 11.32 0.38 10.62
CA ALA A 238 11.66 1.16 11.79
C ALA A 238 12.47 2.43 11.46
N SER A 239 13.21 2.40 10.33
CA SER A 239 14.02 3.50 9.80
C SER A 239 14.73 4.32 10.89
N PRO A 240 15.66 3.72 11.66
CA PRO A 240 16.26 4.38 12.82
C PRO A 240 17.11 5.61 12.45
N GLU A 241 17.52 5.75 11.18
CA GLU A 241 18.24 6.92 10.66
C GLU A 241 17.33 8.05 10.15
N SER A 242 16.01 7.88 10.24
CA SER A 242 15.01 8.88 9.86
C SER A 242 14.84 9.95 10.96
N PRO A 243 14.66 11.25 10.61
CA PRO A 243 14.31 11.77 9.28
C PRO A 243 15.48 12.11 8.35
N GLN A 244 16.73 11.99 8.80
CA GLN A 244 17.89 12.40 7.99
C GLN A 244 18.09 11.49 6.78
N SER A 245 17.96 10.18 6.98
CA SER A 245 18.08 9.17 5.92
C SER A 245 17.01 8.08 6.07
N PRO A 246 15.75 8.37 5.70
CA PRO A 246 14.67 7.38 5.71
C PRO A 246 15.03 6.16 4.85
N ARG A 247 14.66 4.96 5.30
CA ARG A 247 14.81 3.74 4.50
C ARG A 247 13.57 3.51 3.64
N GLU A 248 13.57 2.43 2.88
CA GLU A 248 12.68 2.24 1.73
C GLU A 248 11.18 2.30 2.07
N ASP A 249 10.77 1.81 3.23
CA ASP A 249 9.36 1.80 3.65
C ASP A 249 8.91 3.10 4.34
N ASP A 250 9.86 3.90 4.82
CA ASP A 250 9.57 5.14 5.53
C ASP A 250 9.29 6.28 4.54
N LEU A 251 8.14 6.17 3.87
CA LEU A 251 7.66 7.10 2.86
C LEU A 251 6.69 8.13 3.44
N PHE A 252 6.14 7.86 4.62
CA PHE A 252 4.97 8.55 5.16
C PHE A 252 5.19 9.17 6.55
N SER A 253 6.39 9.09 7.14
CA SER A 253 6.64 9.75 8.43
C SER A 253 6.45 11.26 8.34
N SER A 254 5.80 11.84 9.35
CA SER A 254 5.43 13.25 9.38
C SER A 254 6.61 14.22 9.42
N ASP A 255 7.74 13.77 9.97
CA ASP A 255 8.98 14.52 10.14
C ASP A 255 9.93 14.48 8.93
N ILE A 256 9.60 13.73 7.87
CA ILE A 256 10.43 13.65 6.64
C ILE A 256 10.52 15.02 5.96
N GLY A 257 11.72 15.58 5.81
CA GLY A 257 11.93 16.91 5.21
C GLY A 257 11.53 17.01 3.73
N GLU A 258 11.35 18.24 3.25
CA GLU A 258 10.98 18.53 1.85
C GLU A 258 11.97 17.93 0.84
N GLU A 259 13.27 17.93 1.15
CA GLU A 259 14.30 17.34 0.27
C GLU A 259 14.08 15.83 0.06
N GLN A 260 13.69 15.11 1.10
CA GLN A 260 13.41 13.68 1.01
C GLN A 260 12.06 13.43 0.32
N LEU A 261 11.04 14.24 0.60
CA LEU A 261 9.76 14.17 -0.12
C LEU A 261 9.90 14.50 -1.62
N ALA A 262 10.86 15.35 -1.99
CA ALA A 262 11.16 15.63 -3.39
C ALA A 262 11.70 14.40 -4.12
N LYS A 263 12.37 13.48 -3.41
CA LYS A 263 12.88 12.20 -3.95
C LYS A 263 11.80 11.10 -4.02
N THR A 264 10.64 11.32 -3.40
CA THR A 264 9.48 10.41 -3.44
C THR A 264 8.28 11.07 -4.12
N PHE A 265 7.43 11.81 -3.40
CA PHE A 265 6.25 12.49 -3.95
C PHE A 265 6.62 13.40 -5.10
N GLY A 266 7.73 14.14 -4.95
CA GLY A 266 8.25 15.01 -5.99
C GLY A 266 8.82 14.30 -7.21
N MET A 267 8.86 12.97 -7.28
CA MET A 267 9.29 12.22 -8.48
C MET A 267 8.12 11.66 -9.29
N ILE A 268 6.89 11.66 -8.75
CA ILE A 268 5.71 11.05 -9.41
C ILE A 268 5.50 11.61 -10.82
N LYS A 269 5.61 12.93 -10.98
CA LYS A 269 5.44 13.57 -12.29
C LYS A 269 6.55 13.20 -13.27
N GLN A 270 7.80 13.12 -12.79
CA GLN A 270 9.00 12.92 -13.58
C GLN A 270 9.09 11.49 -14.11
N GLN A 271 8.70 10.49 -13.32
CA GLN A 271 8.69 9.10 -13.79
C GLN A 271 7.63 8.87 -14.87
N GLY A 272 6.60 9.72 -14.96
CA GLY A 272 5.60 9.66 -16.02
C GLY A 272 4.70 8.43 -15.96
N LEU A 273 4.60 7.78 -14.79
CA LEU A 273 3.81 6.57 -14.58
C LEU A 273 2.37 6.82 -14.13
N LEU A 274 2.00 8.10 -13.97
CA LEU A 274 0.65 8.51 -13.61
C LEU A 274 0.14 9.51 -14.65
N LYS A 275 -0.89 9.12 -15.39
CA LYS A 275 -1.49 9.95 -16.44
C LYS A 275 -2.30 11.12 -15.87
N ASP A 276 -3.02 10.86 -14.79
CA ASP A 276 -3.97 11.80 -14.21
C ASP A 276 -3.62 12.12 -12.76
N LYS A 277 -4.42 11.71 -11.76
CA LYS A 277 -4.26 12.16 -10.38
C LYS A 277 -3.88 11.06 -9.39
N LEU A 278 -3.27 11.49 -8.29
CA LEU A 278 -3.08 10.72 -7.06
C LEU A 278 -4.12 11.18 -6.04
N MET A 279 -5.01 10.28 -5.63
CA MET A 279 -5.94 10.52 -4.53
C MET A 279 -5.41 9.92 -3.23
N VAL A 280 -5.42 10.69 -2.14
CA VAL A 280 -5.04 10.22 -0.81
C VAL A 280 -6.20 10.36 0.16
N LEU A 281 -6.62 9.23 0.74
CA LEU A 281 -7.71 9.14 1.70
C LEU A 281 -7.15 8.78 3.08
N TYR A 282 -6.94 9.78 3.91
CA TYR A 282 -6.41 9.60 5.27
C TYR A 282 -7.53 9.28 6.27
N SER A 283 -7.26 8.46 7.28
CA SER A 283 -8.26 8.10 8.28
C SER A 283 -8.24 9.07 9.48
N GLY A 284 -9.37 9.71 9.77
CA GLY A 284 -9.47 10.76 10.80
C GLY A 284 -9.24 10.27 12.22
N ALA A 285 -9.78 9.10 12.56
CA ALA A 285 -9.63 8.42 13.85
C ALA A 285 -8.69 7.20 13.74
N ASP A 286 -7.68 7.29 12.88
CA ASP A 286 -6.67 6.23 12.70
C ASP A 286 -5.85 6.01 13.98
N GLN A 287 -6.04 4.84 14.60
CA GLN A 287 -5.36 4.43 15.81
C GLN A 287 -3.88 4.06 15.61
N SER A 288 -3.44 3.90 14.37
CA SER A 288 -2.03 3.63 14.03
C SER A 288 -1.22 4.92 13.89
N VAL A 289 -1.88 6.08 13.91
CA VAL A 289 -1.24 7.38 13.73
C VAL A 289 -1.11 8.08 15.09
N PRO A 290 0.10 8.42 15.53
CA PRO A 290 0.30 9.09 16.81
C PRO A 290 -0.41 10.45 16.91
N GLU A 291 -0.82 10.83 18.12
CA GLU A 291 -1.55 12.08 18.39
C GLU A 291 -0.75 13.35 18.05
N TRP A 292 0.59 13.29 18.06
CA TRP A 292 1.43 14.43 17.70
C TRP A 292 1.42 14.76 16.21
N VAL A 293 0.92 13.85 15.37
CA VAL A 293 0.92 14.02 13.91
C VAL A 293 -0.26 14.91 13.49
N ASP A 294 0.06 16.09 12.97
CA ASP A 294 -0.91 16.98 12.33
C ASP A 294 -1.23 16.47 10.90
N LYS A 295 -2.31 15.70 10.78
CA LYS A 295 -2.74 15.04 9.54
C LYS A 295 -3.02 16.04 8.39
N GLU A 296 -3.55 17.21 8.70
CA GLU A 296 -3.83 18.25 7.69
C GLU A 296 -2.53 18.84 7.14
N LYS A 297 -1.60 19.20 8.04
CA LYS A 297 -0.27 19.67 7.61
C LYS A 297 0.49 18.59 6.83
N LEU A 298 0.37 17.32 7.24
CA LEU A 298 1.00 16.20 6.56
C LEU A 298 0.49 16.05 5.11
N LEU A 299 -0.83 16.04 4.90
CA LEU A 299 -1.42 15.97 3.56
C LEU A 299 -1.03 17.19 2.71
N LEU A 300 -1.02 18.39 3.29
CA LEU A 300 -0.59 19.60 2.59
C LEU A 300 0.88 19.49 2.14
N LYS A 301 1.75 18.96 2.98
CA LYS A 301 3.17 18.75 2.68
C LYS A 301 3.37 17.76 1.52
N TRP A 302 2.64 16.64 1.53
CA TRP A 302 2.67 15.67 0.44
C TRP A 302 2.13 16.23 -0.87
N LYS A 303 1.00 16.96 -0.81
CA LYS A 303 0.45 17.68 -1.96
C LYS A 303 1.49 18.62 -2.55
N ASN A 304 2.10 19.47 -1.73
CA ASN A 304 3.10 20.44 -2.19
C ASN A 304 4.31 19.77 -2.82
N ALA A 305 4.78 18.65 -2.27
CA ALA A 305 5.84 17.86 -2.88
C ALA A 305 5.42 17.27 -4.24
N ALA A 306 4.26 16.63 -4.32
CA ALA A 306 3.75 16.00 -5.55
C ALA A 306 3.47 17.02 -6.67
N ASP A 307 2.88 18.17 -6.31
CA ASP A 307 2.54 19.24 -7.23
C ASP A 307 3.71 20.20 -7.51
N HIS A 308 4.88 20.00 -6.89
CA HIS A 308 6.02 20.92 -6.99
C HIS A 308 5.62 22.36 -6.66
N ASN A 309 4.93 22.54 -5.54
CA ASN A 309 4.36 23.81 -5.09
C ASN A 309 3.44 24.47 -6.14
N GLY A 310 2.63 23.66 -6.82
CA GLY A 310 1.62 24.11 -7.79
C GLY A 310 2.11 24.19 -9.25
N LYS A 311 3.36 23.82 -9.54
CA LYS A 311 3.88 23.71 -10.91
C LYS A 311 3.19 22.60 -11.71
N PHE A 312 2.78 21.54 -11.03
CA PHE A 312 2.01 20.43 -11.59
C PHE A 312 0.69 20.27 -10.85
N GLN A 313 -0.18 19.43 -11.40
CA GLN A 313 -1.43 19.02 -10.75
C GLN A 313 -1.46 17.49 -10.70
N VAL A 314 -0.59 16.91 -9.89
CA VAL A 314 -0.54 15.47 -9.63
C VAL A 314 -1.57 15.09 -8.58
N TRP A 315 -1.76 15.91 -7.55
CA TRP A 315 -2.68 15.65 -6.45
C TRP A 315 -4.15 15.83 -6.84
N ASP A 316 -5.02 14.93 -6.41
CA ASP A 316 -6.48 15.11 -6.51
C ASP A 316 -6.98 16.01 -5.37
N GLN A 317 -7.17 17.29 -5.66
CA GLN A 317 -7.63 18.28 -4.67
C GLN A 317 -9.08 18.08 -4.23
N GLU A 318 -9.92 17.48 -5.08
CA GLU A 318 -11.36 17.40 -4.86
C GLU A 318 -11.72 16.21 -3.95
N HIS A 319 -11.06 15.08 -4.16
CA HIS A 319 -11.44 13.82 -3.51
C HIS A 319 -10.48 13.43 -2.38
N SER A 320 -9.23 13.88 -2.40
CA SER A 320 -8.28 13.62 -1.31
C SER A 320 -8.66 14.34 -0.03
N GLY A 321 -8.28 13.79 1.11
CA GLY A 321 -8.49 14.42 2.41
C GLY A 321 -8.59 13.42 3.54
N ILE A 322 -8.97 13.93 4.71
CA ILE A 322 -9.22 13.15 5.91
C ILE A 322 -10.69 12.71 5.91
N ILE A 323 -10.94 11.41 6.10
CA ILE A 323 -12.27 10.85 6.29
C ILE A 323 -12.60 10.94 7.80
N PRO A 324 -13.56 11.77 8.21
CA PRO A 324 -13.87 11.97 9.63
C PRO A 324 -14.32 10.67 10.29
N GLY A 325 -13.82 10.40 11.50
CA GLY A 325 -14.20 9.20 12.28
C GLY A 325 -13.72 7.85 11.72
N ALA A 326 -13.03 7.84 10.57
CA ALA A 326 -12.50 6.62 9.99
C ALA A 326 -11.36 6.06 10.85
N SER A 327 -11.46 4.78 11.23
CA SER A 327 -10.34 4.00 11.77
C SER A 327 -9.41 3.55 10.64
N HIS A 328 -8.27 2.93 10.99
CA HIS A 328 -7.25 2.55 10.01
C HIS A 328 -7.81 1.71 8.83
N ALA A 329 -8.49 0.61 9.15
CA ALA A 329 -9.07 -0.33 8.19
C ALA A 329 -10.59 -0.18 8.01
N LEU A 330 -11.21 0.76 8.75
CA LEU A 330 -12.66 1.00 8.76
C LEU A 330 -13.50 -0.26 9.09
N SER A 331 -12.94 -1.18 9.86
CA SER A 331 -13.50 -2.52 10.12
C SER A 331 -14.45 -2.62 11.31
N ASN A 332 -14.53 -1.61 12.15
CA ASN A 332 -15.39 -1.63 13.33
C ASN A 332 -16.87 -1.36 12.96
N ASP A 333 -17.78 -1.68 13.87
CA ASP A 333 -19.23 -1.52 13.66
C ASP A 333 -19.65 -0.05 13.48
N ASP A 334 -18.94 0.88 14.11
CA ASP A 334 -19.17 2.34 14.03
C ASP A 334 -18.68 2.96 12.70
N GLN A 335 -18.06 2.17 11.82
CA GLN A 335 -17.41 2.67 10.60
C GLN A 335 -18.35 2.76 9.39
N ALA A 336 -19.66 2.53 9.55
CA ALA A 336 -20.61 2.56 8.45
C ALA A 336 -20.62 3.91 7.69
N GLU A 337 -20.65 5.04 8.39
CA GLU A 337 -20.59 6.37 7.75
C GLU A 337 -19.20 6.68 7.15
N PRO A 338 -18.07 6.46 7.86
CA PRO A 338 -16.74 6.55 7.26
C PRO A 338 -16.57 5.73 5.97
N ARG A 339 -17.09 4.49 5.93
CA ARG A 339 -17.06 3.66 4.73
C ARG A 339 -17.89 4.23 3.60
N ARG A 340 -19.07 4.80 3.89
CA ARG A 340 -19.89 5.51 2.89
C ARG A 340 -19.16 6.71 2.30
N ASP A 341 -18.49 7.52 3.12
CA ASP A 341 -17.71 8.66 2.62
C ASP A 341 -16.52 8.21 1.76
N LEU A 342 -15.79 7.17 2.19
CA LEU A 342 -14.72 6.55 1.41
C LEU A 342 -15.23 6.13 0.03
N VAL A 343 -16.29 5.32 -0.01
CA VAL A 343 -16.85 4.81 -1.27
C VAL A 343 -17.34 5.95 -2.16
N ARG A 344 -18.00 6.97 -1.59
CA ARG A 344 -18.46 8.15 -2.33
C ARG A 344 -17.30 8.89 -2.99
N ARG A 345 -16.19 9.11 -2.27
CA ARG A 345 -14.99 9.78 -2.82
C ARG A 345 -14.34 8.95 -3.93
N VAL A 346 -14.22 7.64 -3.73
CA VAL A 346 -13.70 6.73 -4.76
C VAL A 346 -14.60 6.77 -6.00
N LEU A 347 -15.92 6.67 -5.87
CA LEU A 347 -16.81 6.77 -7.03
C LEU A 347 -16.72 8.12 -7.75
N GLY A 348 -16.63 9.23 -7.02
CA GLY A 348 -16.43 10.56 -7.61
C GLY A 348 -15.14 10.64 -8.42
N TYR A 349 -14.04 10.10 -7.86
CA TYR A 349 -12.75 9.99 -8.54
C TYR A 349 -12.84 9.19 -9.84
N LEU A 350 -13.54 8.05 -9.83
CA LEU A 350 -13.75 7.21 -11.03
C LEU A 350 -14.60 7.90 -12.09
N GLN A 351 -15.68 8.56 -11.69
CA GLN A 351 -16.56 9.29 -12.62
C GLN A 351 -15.83 10.45 -13.32
N ARG A 352 -14.91 11.11 -12.62
CA ARG A 352 -14.04 12.14 -13.22
C ARG A 352 -13.13 11.51 -14.29
N LEU A 353 -12.52 10.37 -13.99
CA LEU A 353 -11.65 9.63 -14.92
C LEU A 353 -12.37 9.13 -16.17
N GLU A 354 -13.64 8.77 -16.07
CA GLU A 354 -14.45 8.36 -17.24
C GLU A 354 -14.69 9.53 -18.22
N LYS A 355 -14.67 10.77 -17.72
CA LYS A 355 -14.91 11.98 -18.52
C LYS A 355 -13.63 12.56 -19.14
N SER A 356 -12.46 12.13 -18.68
CA SER A 356 -11.13 12.52 -19.19
C SER A 356 -10.61 11.55 -20.24
#